data_AF-A0A553QI49-F1
#
_entry.id   AF-A0A553QI49-F1
#
_cell.length_a   1.000
_cell.length_b   1.000
_cell.length_c   1.000
_cell.angle_alpha   90.00
_cell.angle_beta   90.00
_cell.angle_gamma   90.00
#
_symmetry.space_group_name_H-M   'P 1'
#
loop_
_entity.id
_entity.type
_entity.pdbx_description
1 polymer ?
#
loop_
_entity_poly.entity_id
_entity_poly.type
_entity_poly.pdbx_seq_one_letter_code
_entity_poly.pdbx_strand_id
1 'polypeptide(L)'
;MEDLEPDFPVNVLKPESNKTLGSPKTPPLDLIETGKGLKLQTATPHLVSLGSGRLSVAITLLPLKEGVTRIGRDDAPVPQDITIEGPGIEAEHCRIESRGGIITLDPCGHQCSLDGVPVTRPTQLTQ
;
A
#
# COMPACT_ATOMS: atom_id res chain seq x y z
N MET A 1 35.48 39.47 29.01
CA MET A 1 35.94 38.12 29.36
C MET A 1 35.10 37.73 30.56
N GLU A 2 34.06 36.92 30.48
CA GLU A 2 33.53 36.02 29.46
C GLU A 2 32.00 36.06 29.54
N ASP A 3 31.35 35.73 28.41
CA ASP A 3 29.91 35.67 28.25
C ASP A 3 29.27 34.58 29.12
N LEU A 4 28.04 34.86 29.57
CA LEU A 4 27.18 33.96 30.34
C LEU A 4 26.38 33.06 29.39
N GLU A 5 26.70 31.77 29.31
CA GLU A 5 25.80 30.74 28.78
C GLU A 5 25.47 29.71 29.87
N PRO A 6 24.19 29.38 30.10
CA PRO A 6 23.81 28.26 30.96
C PRO A 6 23.81 26.94 30.17
N ASP A 7 24.57 25.98 30.69
CA ASP A 7 24.68 24.60 30.21
C ASP A 7 23.33 23.87 30.36
N PHE A 8 22.66 23.55 29.24
CA PHE A 8 21.50 22.68 29.23
C PHE A 8 21.94 21.22 29.08
N PRO A 9 21.61 20.31 30.00
CA PRO A 9 21.90 18.90 29.78
C PRO A 9 20.94 18.35 28.73
N VAL A 10 21.44 18.10 27.52
CA VAL A 10 20.74 17.32 26.50
C VAL A 10 20.58 15.90 27.05
N ASN A 11 19.35 15.56 27.43
CA ASN A 11 18.99 14.23 27.88
C ASN A 11 19.13 13.27 26.67
N VAL A 12 20.25 12.55 26.61
CA VAL A 12 20.51 11.51 25.61
C VAL A 12 19.54 10.37 25.88
N LEU A 13 18.46 10.31 25.12
CA LEU A 13 17.58 9.14 25.01
C LEU A 13 18.41 7.96 24.48
N LYS A 14 18.90 7.11 25.38
CA LYS A 14 19.35 5.76 25.05
C LYS A 14 18.12 4.87 24.86
N PRO A 15 17.95 4.18 23.72
CA PRO A 15 16.97 3.10 23.65
C PRO A 15 17.55 1.87 24.36
N GLU A 16 16.96 1.51 25.50
CA GLU A 16 17.24 0.26 26.20
C GLU A 16 16.79 -0.93 25.33
N SER A 17 17.74 -1.81 25.01
CA SER A 17 17.47 -3.07 24.33
C SER A 17 16.93 -4.09 25.33
N ASN A 18 15.61 -4.26 25.40
CA ASN A 18 15.02 -5.43 26.05
C ASN A 18 14.70 -6.50 24.99
N LYS A 19 15.58 -7.50 24.87
CA LYS A 19 15.39 -8.65 23.97
C LYS A 19 14.28 -9.55 24.53
N THR A 20 13.09 -9.49 23.94
CA THR A 20 12.09 -10.55 24.07
C THR A 20 12.25 -11.55 22.92
N LEU A 21 12.53 -12.80 23.27
CA LEU A 21 12.56 -13.94 22.36
C LEU A 21 11.12 -14.26 21.92
N GLY A 22 10.79 -13.87 20.69
CA GLY A 22 9.62 -14.33 19.95
C GLY A 22 10.06 -14.61 18.50
N SER A 23 9.46 -15.61 17.87
CA SER A 23 9.61 -16.02 16.46
C SER A 23 10.10 -14.91 15.51
N PRO A 24 10.88 -15.20 14.45
CA PRO A 24 11.16 -14.20 13.42
C PRO A 24 9.83 -13.80 12.76
N LYS A 25 9.21 -12.73 13.27
CA LYS A 25 8.29 -11.91 12.50
C LYS A 25 9.19 -11.19 11.52
N THR A 26 9.42 -11.81 10.36
CA THR A 26 9.83 -11.06 9.18
C THR A 26 8.95 -9.83 9.13
N PRO A 27 9.52 -8.61 9.09
CA PRO A 27 8.69 -7.43 8.97
C PRO A 27 7.83 -7.61 7.70
N PRO A 28 6.54 -7.21 7.74
CA PRO A 28 5.66 -7.37 6.58
C PRO A 28 6.16 -6.61 5.34
N LEU A 29 7.18 -5.76 5.52
CA LEU A 29 7.76 -4.88 4.53
C LEU A 29 9.23 -4.62 4.87
N ASP A 30 10.13 -4.97 3.96
CA ASP A 30 11.54 -4.61 3.98
C ASP A 30 11.78 -3.45 3.01
N LEU A 31 12.43 -2.41 3.49
CA LEU A 31 12.91 -1.29 2.67
C LEU A 31 14.43 -1.37 2.57
N ILE A 32 14.94 -1.53 1.35
CA ILE A 32 16.35 -1.72 1.07
C ILE A 32 16.84 -0.55 0.22
N GLU A 33 17.84 0.19 0.71
CA GLU A 33 18.47 1.25 -0.06
C GLU A 33 19.43 0.66 -1.10
N THR A 34 19.27 1.05 -2.38
CA THR A 34 20.06 0.54 -3.51
C THR A 34 20.95 1.63 -4.12
N GLY A 35 21.57 2.46 -3.27
CA GLY A 35 22.45 3.56 -3.68
C GLY A 35 21.68 4.80 -4.15
N LYS A 36 21.01 4.74 -5.31
CA LYS A 36 20.18 5.85 -5.83
C LYS A 36 18.67 5.60 -5.76
N GLY A 37 18.26 4.55 -5.06
CA GLY A 37 16.87 4.12 -5.05
C GLY A 37 16.50 3.34 -3.79
N LEU A 38 15.22 3.03 -3.70
CA LEU A 38 14.64 2.22 -2.64
C LEU A 38 13.97 1.00 -3.27
N LYS A 39 14.32 -0.19 -2.77
CA LYS A 39 13.63 -1.43 -3.08
C LYS A 39 12.69 -1.75 -1.93
N LEU A 40 11.42 -1.93 -2.27
CA LEU A 40 10.42 -2.47 -1.37
C LEU A 40 10.32 -3.98 -1.59
N GLN A 41 10.40 -4.76 -0.52
CA GLN A 41 10.26 -6.21 -0.56
C GLN A 41 9.21 -6.64 0.46
N THR A 42 8.21 -7.39 0.00
CA THR A 42 7.15 -7.92 0.85
C THR A 42 6.96 -9.40 0.55
N ALA A 43 6.45 -10.14 1.54
CA ALA A 43 6.18 -11.57 1.41
C ALA A 43 4.77 -11.86 0.86
N THR A 44 3.88 -10.87 0.88
CA THR A 44 2.47 -11.03 0.50
C THR A 44 2.12 -10.18 -0.71
N PRO A 45 1.13 -10.60 -1.51
CA PRO A 45 0.63 -9.77 -2.60
C PRO A 45 0.15 -8.41 -2.11
N HIS A 46 0.35 -7.39 -2.94
CA HIS A 46 0.05 -6.01 -2.61
C HIS A 46 -0.21 -5.20 -3.87
N LEU A 47 -0.99 -4.14 -3.74
CA LEU A 47 -1.09 -3.11 -4.75
C LEU A 47 -0.08 -2.01 -4.46
N VAL A 48 0.48 -1.44 -5.53
CA VAL A 48 1.28 -0.22 -5.48
C VAL A 48 0.45 0.88 -6.11
N SER A 49 0.00 1.85 -5.31
CA SER A 49 -0.62 3.05 -5.83
C SER A 49 0.47 4.06 -6.21
N LEU A 50 0.39 4.57 -7.44
CA LEU A 50 1.22 5.67 -7.94
C LEU A 50 0.57 7.05 -7.69
N GLY A 51 -0.48 7.07 -6.86
CA GLY A 51 -1.24 8.27 -6.51
C GLY A 51 -2.33 8.68 -7.50
N SER A 52 -3.02 9.77 -7.19
CA SER A 52 -4.25 10.22 -7.87
C SER A 52 -4.02 11.07 -9.13
N GLY A 53 -2.82 11.09 -9.70
CA GLY A 53 -2.56 11.83 -10.94
C GLY A 53 -1.09 12.03 -11.29
N ARG A 54 -0.85 12.70 -12.43
CA ARG A 54 0.48 12.90 -13.01
C ARG A 54 1.50 13.62 -12.11
N LEU A 55 1.02 14.42 -11.16
CA LEU A 55 1.87 15.18 -10.24
C LEU A 55 2.01 14.49 -8.88
N SER A 56 1.41 13.31 -8.69
CA SER A 56 1.57 12.60 -7.43
C SER A 56 3.00 12.11 -7.29
N VAL A 57 3.59 12.44 -6.15
CA VAL A 57 4.96 12.06 -5.77
C VAL A 57 4.98 10.95 -4.72
N ALA A 58 3.80 10.58 -4.20
CA ALA A 58 3.66 9.57 -3.18
C ALA A 58 3.42 8.20 -3.82
N ILE A 59 4.06 7.18 -3.24
CA ILE A 59 3.79 5.77 -3.54
C ILE A 59 3.18 5.16 -2.28
N THR A 60 2.05 4.50 -2.42
CA THR A 60 1.37 3.82 -1.30
C THR A 60 1.34 2.32 -1.55
N LEU A 61 1.79 1.55 -0.57
CA LEU A 61 1.66 0.09 -0.60
C LEU A 61 0.38 -0.34 0.12
N LEU A 62 -0.45 -1.15 -0.56
CA LEU A 62 -1.70 -1.66 -0.02
C LEU A 62 -1.67 -3.20 -0.02
N PRO A 63 -1.41 -3.85 1.13
CA PRO A 63 -1.40 -5.30 1.22
C PRO A 63 -2.77 -5.90 0.85
N LEU A 64 -2.78 -6.90 -0.02
CA LEU A 64 -3.99 -7.66 -0.33
C LEU A 64 -4.13 -8.82 0.66
N LYS A 65 -5.21 -8.79 1.44
CA LYS A 65 -5.56 -9.85 2.39
C LYS A 65 -6.49 -10.86 1.71
N GLU A 66 -6.58 -12.06 2.27
CA GLU A 66 -7.57 -13.04 1.86
C GLU A 66 -8.99 -12.47 1.96
N GLY A 67 -9.84 -12.75 0.96
CA GLY A 67 -11.19 -12.23 0.84
C GLY A 67 -11.35 -11.26 -0.32
N VAL A 68 -12.30 -10.33 -0.20
CA VAL A 68 -12.67 -9.36 -1.23
C VAL A 68 -12.18 -7.98 -0.82
N THR A 69 -11.45 -7.32 -1.71
CA THR A 69 -11.10 -5.89 -1.63
C THR A 69 -11.98 -5.13 -2.61
N ARG A 70 -12.81 -4.22 -2.10
CA ARG A 70 -13.74 -3.37 -2.85
C ARG A 70 -13.09 -2.05 -3.20
N ILE A 71 -13.18 -1.65 -4.47
CA ILE A 71 -12.55 -0.44 -4.98
C ILE A 71 -13.61 0.42 -5.67
N GLY A 72 -13.67 1.69 -5.29
CA GLY A 72 -14.67 2.63 -5.82
C GLY A 72 -14.53 4.00 -5.18
N ARG A 73 -15.61 4.79 -5.19
CA ARG A 73 -15.63 6.11 -4.57
C ARG A 73 -15.98 6.03 -3.08
N ASP A 74 -15.70 7.10 -2.36
CA ASP A 74 -16.03 7.25 -0.94
C ASP A 74 -17.55 7.42 -0.69
N ASP A 75 -18.28 7.95 -1.67
CA ASP A 75 -19.72 8.17 -1.65
C ASP A 75 -20.57 6.92 -1.96
N ALA A 76 -19.94 5.75 -2.04
CA ALA A 76 -20.61 4.51 -2.42
C ALA A 76 -21.62 4.02 -1.36
N PRO A 77 -22.76 3.43 -1.77
CA PRO A 77 -23.73 2.86 -0.82
C PRO A 77 -23.14 1.74 0.04
N VAL A 78 -22.22 0.95 -0.54
CA VAL A 78 -21.42 -0.04 0.17
C VAL A 78 -20.04 0.55 0.44
N PRO A 79 -19.52 0.52 1.68
CA PRO A 79 -18.17 0.98 1.97
C PRO A 79 -17.12 0.30 1.11
N GLN A 80 -16.22 1.09 0.53
CA GLN A 80 -15.09 0.60 -0.26
C GLN A 80 -13.86 0.44 0.64
N ASP A 81 -13.05 -0.58 0.38
CA ASP A 81 -11.79 -0.81 1.10
C ASP A 81 -10.69 0.12 0.59
N ILE A 82 -10.73 0.42 -0.71
CA ILE A 82 -9.83 1.37 -1.38
C ILE A 82 -10.69 2.40 -2.10
N THR A 83 -10.60 3.65 -1.65
CA THR A 83 -11.26 4.78 -2.31
C THR A 83 -10.35 5.37 -3.39
N ILE A 84 -10.91 5.56 -4.58
CA ILE A 84 -10.24 6.19 -5.72
C ILE A 84 -11.13 7.25 -6.35
N GLU A 85 -10.48 8.25 -6.93
CA GLU A 85 -11.14 9.37 -7.61
C GLU A 85 -10.61 9.50 -9.02
N GLY A 86 -11.49 9.85 -9.95
CA GLY A 86 -11.11 10.13 -11.33
C GLY A 86 -12.30 10.09 -12.28
N PRO A 87 -12.12 10.62 -13.50
CA PRO A 87 -13.13 10.51 -14.55
C PRO A 87 -13.43 9.04 -14.87
N GLY A 88 -14.72 8.67 -14.90
CA GLY A 88 -15.16 7.30 -15.21
C GLY A 88 -15.03 6.29 -14.06
N ILE A 89 -14.64 6.74 -12.85
CA ILE A 89 -14.71 5.91 -11.65
C ILE A 89 -16.14 5.88 -11.13
N GLU A 90 -16.59 4.68 -10.79
CA GLU A 90 -17.95 4.40 -10.31
C GLU A 90 -17.97 4.23 -8.79
N ALA A 91 -19.14 4.38 -8.19
CA ALA A 91 -19.32 4.19 -6.74
C ALA A 91 -18.79 2.82 -6.26
N GLU A 92 -19.17 1.74 -6.94
CA GLU A 92 -18.63 0.39 -6.75
C GLU A 92 -17.93 -0.05 -8.05
N HIS A 93 -16.67 0.36 -8.23
CA HIS A 93 -16.01 0.26 -9.54
C HIS A 93 -15.50 -1.15 -9.86
N CYS A 94 -14.70 -1.75 -8.99
CA CYS A 94 -14.20 -3.11 -9.22
C CYS A 94 -13.90 -3.83 -7.90
N ARG A 95 -13.60 -5.12 -8.00
CA ARG A 95 -13.28 -5.97 -6.85
C ARG A 95 -12.05 -6.79 -7.13
N ILE A 96 -11.21 -6.93 -6.12
CA ILE A 96 -10.10 -7.88 -6.14
C ILE A 96 -10.40 -8.98 -5.14
N GLU A 97 -10.50 -10.21 -5.62
CA GLU A 97 -10.67 -11.39 -4.79
C GLU A 97 -9.33 -12.10 -4.62
N SER A 98 -8.86 -12.23 -3.38
CA SER A 98 -7.74 -13.09 -3.01
C SER A 98 -8.29 -14.36 -2.37
N ARG A 99 -8.09 -15.49 -3.03
CA ARG A 99 -8.50 -16.80 -2.50
C ARG A 99 -7.44 -17.86 -2.73
N GLY A 100 -6.89 -18.42 -1.65
CA GLY A 100 -5.90 -19.50 -1.73
C GLY A 100 -4.66 -19.13 -2.55
N GLY A 101 -4.22 -17.87 -2.48
CA GLY A 101 -3.09 -17.33 -3.24
C GLY A 101 -3.40 -16.98 -4.70
N ILE A 102 -4.61 -17.23 -5.18
CA ILE A 102 -5.08 -16.77 -6.50
C ILE A 102 -5.74 -15.41 -6.32
N ILE A 103 -5.27 -14.43 -7.10
CA ILE A 103 -5.80 -13.06 -7.09
C ILE A 103 -6.58 -12.84 -8.37
N THR A 104 -7.82 -12.39 -8.27
CA THR A 104 -8.70 -12.16 -9.42
C THR A 104 -9.23 -10.74 -9.38
N LEU A 105 -9.08 -10.00 -10.48
CA LEU A 105 -9.75 -8.71 -10.69
C LEU A 105 -11.09 -8.95 -11.37
N ASP A 106 -12.17 -8.56 -10.73
CA ASP A 106 -13.50 -8.46 -11.33
C ASP A 106 -13.81 -6.99 -11.67
N PRO A 107 -13.93 -6.63 -12.97
CA PRO A 107 -14.25 -5.27 -13.39
C PRO A 107 -15.68 -4.83 -13.04
N CYS A 108 -16.56 -5.75 -12.62
CA CYS A 108 -17.97 -5.44 -12.29
C CYS A 108 -18.74 -4.72 -13.40
N GLY A 109 -18.33 -4.89 -14.66
CA GLY A 109 -18.92 -4.21 -15.82
C GLY A 109 -18.32 -2.82 -16.15
N HIS A 110 -17.34 -2.35 -15.37
CA HIS A 110 -16.71 -1.05 -15.51
C HIS A 110 -15.33 -1.13 -16.19
N GLN A 111 -14.74 0.02 -16.48
CA GLN A 111 -13.46 0.10 -17.20
C GLN A 111 -12.28 -0.27 -16.30
N CYS A 112 -11.78 -1.49 -16.46
CA CYS A 112 -10.50 -1.91 -15.92
C CYS A 112 -9.55 -2.33 -17.05
N SER A 113 -8.25 -2.26 -16.79
CA SER A 113 -7.23 -2.74 -17.72
C SER A 113 -6.12 -3.47 -16.99
N LEU A 114 -5.61 -4.54 -17.62
CA LEU A 114 -4.41 -5.26 -17.19
C LEU A 114 -3.36 -5.10 -18.30
N ASP A 115 -2.20 -4.56 -17.97
CA ASP A 115 -1.13 -4.26 -18.94
C ASP A 115 -1.57 -3.40 -20.13
N GLY A 116 -2.50 -2.46 -19.88
CA GLY A 116 -3.08 -1.58 -20.89
C GLY A 116 -4.16 -2.24 -21.76
N VAL A 117 -4.45 -3.52 -21.56
CA VAL A 117 -5.51 -4.25 -22.27
C VAL A 117 -6.80 -4.19 -21.46
N PRO A 118 -7.95 -3.79 -22.05
CA PRO A 118 -9.23 -3.78 -21.35
C PRO A 118 -9.63 -5.17 -20.84
N VAL A 119 -10.14 -5.22 -19.61
CA VAL A 119 -10.63 -6.43 -18.96
C VAL A 119 -12.14 -6.31 -18.75
N THR A 120 -12.90 -7.24 -19.29
CA THR A 120 -14.38 -7.23 -19.27
C THR A 120 -15.00 -8.35 -18.45
N ARG A 121 -14.18 -9.24 -17.90
CA ARG A 121 -14.62 -10.39 -17.08
C ARG A 121 -13.61 -10.64 -15.96
N PRO A 122 -14.00 -11.36 -14.88
CA PRO A 122 -13.08 -11.78 -13.84
C PRO A 122 -11.81 -12.41 -14.43
N THR A 123 -10.67 -11.82 -14.10
CA THR A 123 -9.37 -12.15 -14.70
C THR A 123 -8.33 -12.32 -13.60
N GLN A 124 -7.64 -13.45 -13.62
CA GLN A 124 -6.57 -13.74 -12.67
C GLN A 124 -5.40 -12.78 -12.91
N LEU A 125 -4.94 -12.15 -11.83
CA LEU A 125 -3.74 -11.32 -11.82
C LEU A 125 -2.52 -12.24 -11.64
N THR A 126 -1.50 -12.03 -12.47
CA THR A 126 -0.22 -12.72 -12.39
C THR A 126 0.89 -11.70 -12.13
N GLN A 127 1.85 -12.05 -11.30
CA GLN A 127 3.00 -11.22 -10.93
C GLN A 127 4.17 -11.42 -11.89
#